data_AF-A0A1F9E779-F1
#
_entry.id   AF-A0A1F9E779-F1
#
_cell.length_a   1.000
_cell.length_b   1.000
_cell.length_c   1.000
_cell.angle_alpha   90.00
_cell.angle_beta   90.00
_cell.angle_gamma   90.00
#
_symmetry.space_group_name_H-M   'P 1'
#
loop_
_entity.id
_entity.type
_entity.pdbx_description
1 polymer ?
#
loop_
_entity_poly.entity_id
_entity_poly.type
_entity_poly.pdbx_seq_one_letter_code
_entity_poly.pdbx_strand_id
1 'polypeptide(L)' 'MAKQPIKLIQCPMCDSTNIKYIVEDRTYKKNGKKIIVPAVPREKCFSCGEQFFDQNSFEIIEAFFENTKKTATG' A
#
# COMPACT_ATOMS: atom_id res chain seq x y z
N MET A 1 0.26 -10.83 18.24
CA MET A 1 1.59 -10.25 17.96
C MET A 1 1.36 -8.88 17.35
N ALA A 2 1.91 -7.81 17.92
CA ALA A 2 1.68 -6.45 17.41
C ALA A 2 2.41 -6.27 16.07
N LYS A 3 1.66 -5.95 15.00
CA LYS A 3 2.19 -5.69 13.67
C LYS A 3 2.85 -4.32 13.68
N GLN A 4 4.17 -4.28 13.57
CA GLN A 4 4.89 -3.02 13.60
C GLN A 4 5.00 -2.46 12.17
N PRO A 5 4.77 -1.16 11.98
CA PRO A 5 4.97 -0.52 10.69
C PRO A 5 6.45 -0.59 10.29
N ILE A 6 6.72 -0.78 9.01
CA ILE A 6 8.07 -0.63 8.47
C ILE A 6 8.43 0.85 8.58
N LYS A 7 9.57 1.15 9.22
CA LYS A 7 10.13 2.51 9.27
C LYS A 7 11.50 2.49 8.61
N LEU A 8 11.57 2.99 7.39
CA LEU A 8 12.82 3.04 6.62
C LEU A 8 13.50 4.38 6.83
N ILE A 9 14.72 4.35 7.36
CA ILE A 9 15.56 5.55 7.50
C ILE A 9 16.35 5.86 6.22
N GLN A 10 16.53 4.87 5.34
CA GLN A 10 17.28 4.96 4.10
C GLN A 10 16.68 4.03 3.04
N CYS A 11 16.65 4.48 1.79
CA CYS A 11 16.05 3.74 0.70
C CYS A 11 17.01 2.65 0.23
N PRO A 12 16.61 1.36 0.26
CA PRO A 12 17.46 0.26 -0.19
C PRO A 12 17.72 0.26 -1.71
N MET A 13 17.02 1.10 -2.48
CA MET A 13 17.15 1.15 -3.95
C MET A 13 18.04 2.28 -4.45
N CYS A 14 18.19 3.37 -3.69
CA CYS A 14 18.92 4.56 -4.13
C CYS A 14 19.72 5.26 -3.01
N ASP A 15 19.78 4.67 -1.82
CA ASP A 15 20.46 5.17 -0.63
C ASP A 15 20.00 6.55 -0.11
N SER A 16 18.95 7.13 -0.70
CA SER A 16 18.37 8.39 -0.24
C SER A 16 17.64 8.22 1.09
N THR A 17 17.78 9.22 1.96
CA THR A 17 17.03 9.36 3.21
C THR A 17 15.70 10.10 3.02
N ASN A 18 15.37 10.52 1.80
CA ASN A 18 14.12 11.20 1.46
C ASN A 18 12.95 10.21 1.35
N ILE A 19 12.68 9.50 2.44
CA ILE A 19 11.56 8.57 2.60
C ILE A 19 10.54 9.20 3.53
N LYS A 20 9.26 9.06 3.18
CA LYS A 20 8.17 9.51 4.04
C LYS A 20 7.10 8.45 4.13
N TYR A 21 6.54 8.31 5.33
CA TYR A 21 5.29 7.62 5.54
C TYR A 21 4.14 8.41 4.92
N ILE A 22 3.33 7.76 4.11
CA ILE A 22 2.15 8.34 3.48
C ILE A 22 0.99 7.38 3.55
N VAL A 23 -0.23 7.93 3.66
CA VAL A 23 -1.49 7.20 3.61
C VAL A 23 -2.30 7.80 2.47
N GLU A 24 -2.47 7.06 1.39
CA GLU A 24 -3.20 7.54 0.20
C GLU A 24 -3.96 6.40 -0.47
N ASP A 25 -4.92 6.76 -1.31
CA ASP A 25 -5.67 5.81 -2.11
C ASP A 25 -4.80 5.17 -3.20
N ARG A 26 -5.04 3.88 -3.43
CA ARG A 26 -4.30 3.10 -4.43
C ARG A 26 -5.25 2.57 -5.50
N THR A 27 -4.94 2.91 -6.76
CA THR A 27 -5.67 2.38 -7.91
C THR A 27 -5.04 1.06 -8.36
N TYR A 28 -5.85 0.02 -8.44
CA TYR A 28 -5.50 -1.28 -9.01
C TYR A 28 -6.37 -1.57 -10.24
N LYS A 29 -5.84 -2.37 -11.17
CA LYS A 29 -6.62 -2.91 -12.29
C LYS A 29 -6.85 -4.40 -12.04
N LYS A 30 -8.11 -4.80 -11.92
CA LYS A 30 -8.51 -6.20 -11.71
C LYS A 30 -9.67 -6.53 -12.63
N ASN A 31 -9.53 -7.59 -13.44
CA ASN A 31 -10.55 -8.00 -14.42
C ASN A 31 -11.02 -6.86 -15.33
N GLY A 32 -10.10 -6.00 -15.79
CA GLY A 32 -10.41 -4.84 -16.63
C GLY A 32 -11.07 -3.65 -15.91
N LYS A 33 -11.53 -3.82 -14.66
CA LYS A 33 -12.11 -2.75 -13.84
C LYS A 33 -11.02 -2.05 -13.02
N LYS A 34 -11.13 -0.72 -12.91
CA LYS A 34 -10.33 0.08 -11.97
C LYS A 34 -10.96 -0.04 -10.58
N ILE A 35 -10.17 -0.41 -9.60
CA ILE A 35 -10.56 -0.52 -8.20
C ILE A 35 -9.69 0.43 -7.40
N ILE A 36 -10.32 1.24 -6.56
CA ILE A 36 -9.62 2.18 -5.67
C ILE A 36 -9.69 1.61 -4.26
N VAL A 37 -8.54 1.25 -3.70
CA VAL A 37 -8.41 0.85 -2.31
C VAL A 37 -8.05 2.10 -1.52
N PRO A 38 -8.92 2.59 -0.61
CA PRO A 38 -8.68 3.83 0.11
C PRO A 38 -7.64 3.66 1.22
N ALA A 39 -6.99 4.77 1.57
CA ALA A 39 -6.18 4.91 2.79
C ALA A 39 -5.12 3.80 3.02
N VAL A 40 -4.33 3.47 1.99
CA VAL A 40 -3.28 2.45 2.09
C VAL A 40 -1.99 3.09 2.63
N PRO A 41 -1.54 2.71 3.85
CA PRO A 41 -0.29 3.19 4.42
C PRO A 41 0.91 2.59 3.71
N ARG A 42 1.98 3.37 3.51
CA ARG A 42 3.25 2.90 2.94
C ARG A 42 4.38 3.90 3.19
N GLU A 43 5.60 3.41 3.10
CA GLU A 43 6.79 4.26 2.98
C GLU A 43 7.04 4.55 1.50
N LYS A 44 7.26 5.82 1.13
CA LYS A 44 7.63 6.21 -0.24
C LYS A 44 8.93 6.99 -0.23
N CYS A 45 9.89 6.56 -1.06
CA CYS A 45 11.06 7.36 -1.38
C CYS A 45 10.68 8.44 -2.40
N PHE A 46 10.85 9.71 -2.04
CA PHE A 46 10.61 10.86 -2.91
C PHE A 46 11.81 11.19 -3.80
N SER A 47 12.94 10.50 -3.64
CA SER A 47 14.08 10.62 -4.57
C SER A 47 13.97 9.69 -5.77
N CYS A 48 13.69 8.39 -5.58
CA CYS A 48 13.58 7.42 -6.69
C CYS A 48 12.15 6.99 -7.01
N GLY A 49 11.17 7.32 -6.16
CA GLY A 49 9.78 6.94 -6.35
C GLY A 49 9.40 5.55 -5.81
N GLU A 50 10.37 4.81 -5.25
CA GLU A 50 10.12 3.46 -4.74
C GLU A 50 9.13 3.47 -3.56
N GLN A 51 8.32 2.42 -3.47
CA GLN A 51 7.27 2.27 -2.46
C GLN A 51 7.42 0.96 -1.70
N PHE A 52 7.36 1.03 -0.38
CA PHE A 52 7.49 -0.12 0.52
C PHE A 52 6.21 -0.28 1.32
N PHE A 53 5.66 -1.50 1.27
CA PHE A 53 4.41 -1.87 1.91
C PHE A 53 4.70 -2.84 3.03
N ASP A 54 4.13 -2.58 4.21
CA ASP A 54 4.22 -3.50 5.34
C ASP A 54 3.01 -4.44 5.39
N GLN A 55 3.02 -5.37 6.33
CA GLN A 55 1.96 -6.36 6.46
C GLN A 55 0.57 -5.72 6.65
N ASN A 56 0.45 -4.63 7.41
CA ASN A 56 -0.81 -3.92 7.59
C ASN A 56 -1.32 -3.34 6.26
N SER A 57 -0.42 -2.80 5.43
CA SER A 57 -0.77 -2.34 4.09
C SER A 57 -1.37 -3.46 3.23
N PHE A 58 -0.75 -4.65 3.26
CA PHE A 58 -1.24 -5.81 2.52
C PHE A 58 -2.60 -6.27 3.03
N GLU A 59 -2.79 -6.33 4.34
CA GLU A 59 -4.08 -6.75 4.92
C GLU A 59 -5.22 -5.79 4.59
N ILE A 60 -4.97 -4.47 4.56
CA ILE A 60 -5.96 -3.48 4.11
C ILE A 60 -6.36 -3.75 2.65
N ILE A 61 -5.38 -4.02 1.79
CA ILE A 61 -5.60 -4.31 0.38
C ILE A 61 -6.39 -5.63 0.22
N GLU A 62 -5.99 -6.68 0.93
CA GLU A 62 -6.63 -7.99 0.88
C GLU A 62 -8.07 -7.94 1.40
N ALA A 63 -8.29 -7.35 2.58
CA ALA A 63 -9.62 -7.19 3.16
C ALA A 63 -10.56 -6.38 2.24
N PHE A 64 -10.05 -5.35 1.57
CA PHE A 64 -10.84 -4.60 0.58
C PHE A 64 -11.24 -5.49 -0.61
N PHE A 65 -10.32 -6.30 -1.12
CA PHE A 65 -10.62 -7.22 -2.22
C PHE A 65 -11.51 -8.39 -1.82
N GLU A 66 -11.47 -8.85 -0.57
CA GLU A 66 -12.38 -9.88 -0.06
C GLU A 66 -13.81 -9.35 0.09
N ASN A 67 -13.95 -8.13 0.63
CA ASN A 67 -15.26 -7.50 0.79
C ASN A 67 -15.91 -7.19 -0.57
N THR A 68 -15.14 -6.71 -1.55
CA THR A 68 -15.68 -6.45 -2.91
C THR A 68 -16.08 -7.71 -3.68
N LYS A 69 -15.57 -8.90 -3.33
CA LYS A 69 -16.07 -10.17 -3.88
C LYS A 69 -17.49 -10.50 -3.40
N LYS A 70 -17.86 -10.10 -2.17
CA LYS A 70 -19.17 -10.40 -1.59
C LYS A 70 -20.30 -9.54 -2.18
N THR A 71 -19.98 -8.37 -2.72
CA THR A 71 -20.97 -7.44 -3.29
C THR A 71 -21.23 -7.63 -4.79
N ALA A 72 -20.54 -8.58 -5.44
CA ALA A 72 -20.68 -8.87 -6.87
C ALA A 72 -21.73 -9.96 -7.20
N THR A 73 -22.50 -10.41 -6.21
CA THR A 73 -23.63 -11.33 -6.38
C THR A 73 -24.90 -10.63 -5.89
N GLY A 74 -25.52 -9.85 -6.76
CA GLY A 74 -26.79 -9.16 -6.55
C GLY A 74 -27.38 -8.77 -7.89
#